data_AF-A0A6B0HID4-F1
#
_entry.id   AF-A0A6B0HID4-F1
#
_cell.length_a   1.000
_cell.length_b   1.000
_cell.length_c   1.000
_cell.angle_alpha   90.00
_cell.angle_beta   90.00
_cell.angle_gamma   90.00
#
_symmetry.space_group_name_H-M   'P 1'
#
loop_
_entity.id
_entity.type
_entity.pdbx_description
1 polymer ?
#
loop_
_entity_poly.entity_id
_entity_poly.type
_entity_poly.pdbx_seq_one_letter_code
_entity_poly.pdbx_strand_id
1 'polypeptide(L)'
;MNDTTRVLGIEGTAWAASAAVYDSDSDDVFIETDAYQPDSGGIHPREAAEHMHDAIPRVVERALEYAHKSDDGPTDDPPVDAVAFSRGPGLGPCLRIVGTAARALAQTLDVPLVGVNHMVAHLEIGRHTADFDDPVCLNASGANAHLLAYRNGRYRVLGETMDTGVGNAIDKFTRHVGWSHPGGPKVEAAAEDGEYVDLPYVVKGMDFSFSGIMSAAKQAYDGGSANDVSAGPSESPDGGVPVEDVCYSLQENVFGMLTEVSERALSLTGSDELVLGGGVGQNARLREMLAEMCDQRGAEFHAPEPRFLRDNAGMIAVLGAKMYAVGDTLALEDSRVDPNFRPDQVPVTWREPASDSASSDDGQPASETRVRGAEAVVDLEPEAGRVQKRRRAKSYRHPQLDERLRRERTTLEARLTSLARREGVPTPVLADVDPLEARLEFEYVGDADLRDTLSEERVRDVGRHLATLHRAGIVHGDPTTRNVRTTDERTYLIDFGLGYHTDHVEDYAMDLHVFDQSLVGTADDPEPLRDAVREGYREAGDEGVLERLRDVEERGRYVVDEP
;
A
#
# COMPACT_ATOMS: atom_id res chain seq x y z
N MET A 1 37.18 1.62 -0.77
CA MET A 1 37.42 1.99 0.64
C MET A 1 36.41 1.19 1.41
N ASN A 2 36.86 0.30 2.30
CA ASN A 2 35.94 -0.36 3.23
C ASN A 2 35.61 0.70 4.28
N ASP A 3 34.68 1.59 3.96
CA ASP A 3 34.25 2.65 4.85
C ASP A 3 33.15 2.09 5.74
N THR A 4 33.58 1.39 6.80
CA THR A 4 32.73 1.09 7.95
C THR A 4 32.05 2.38 8.37
N THR A 5 30.72 2.39 8.34
CA THR A 5 29.89 3.55 8.62
C THR A 5 29.04 3.25 9.84
N ARG A 6 29.07 4.16 10.81
CA ARG A 6 28.21 4.12 11.98
C ARG A 6 27.25 5.29 12.00
N VAL A 7 25.96 5.01 12.00
CA VAL A 7 24.91 6.06 11.97
C VAL A 7 24.05 5.99 13.23
N LEU A 8 23.82 7.15 13.85
CA LEU A 8 22.82 7.30 14.90
C LEU A 8 21.49 7.73 14.29
N GLY A 9 20.47 6.87 14.38
CA GLY A 9 19.10 7.17 13.96
C GLY A 9 18.27 7.76 15.10
N ILE A 10 17.35 8.68 14.78
CA ILE A 10 16.34 9.21 15.71
C ILE A 10 14.95 9.10 15.07
N GLU A 11 14.03 8.41 15.74
CA GLU A 11 12.64 8.22 15.30
C GLU A 11 11.68 8.76 16.36
N GLY A 12 10.63 9.43 15.90
CA GLY A 12 9.58 9.99 16.76
C GLY A 12 8.48 10.65 15.96
N THR A 13 8.04 10.00 14.88
CA THR A 13 6.95 10.47 14.03
C THR A 13 5.59 10.45 14.73
N ALA A 14 5.40 9.55 15.71
CA ALA A 14 4.12 9.36 16.39
C ALA A 14 4.25 9.31 17.92
N TRP A 15 4.27 8.11 18.50
CA TRP A 15 4.14 7.88 19.96
C TRP A 15 5.36 7.21 20.60
N ALA A 16 6.28 6.67 19.80
CA ALA A 16 7.50 6.02 20.26
C ALA A 16 8.71 6.94 20.09
N ALA A 17 9.31 7.40 21.19
CA ALA A 17 10.60 8.08 21.16
C ALA A 17 11.69 7.02 21.03
N SER A 18 12.46 7.04 19.95
CA SER A 18 13.48 6.02 19.71
C SER A 18 14.78 6.61 19.19
N ALA A 19 15.89 6.02 19.63
CA ALA A 19 17.21 6.26 19.08
C ALA A 19 17.94 4.93 18.88
N ALA A 20 18.78 4.85 17.85
CA ALA A 20 19.47 3.63 17.48
C ALA A 20 20.87 3.93 16.95
N VAL A 21 21.75 2.96 17.05
CA VAL A 21 23.07 2.98 16.41
C VAL A 21 23.15 1.78 15.48
N TYR A 22 23.45 2.03 14.21
CA TYR A 22 23.73 0.99 13.22
C TYR A 22 25.21 1.02 12.86
N ASP A 23 25.83 -0.16 12.81
CA ASP A 23 27.21 -0.37 12.37
C ASP A 23 27.24 -1.20 11.09
N SER A 24 27.73 -0.62 9.98
CA SER A 24 27.68 -1.28 8.68
C SER A 24 28.73 -2.39 8.48
N ASP A 25 29.72 -2.51 9.36
CA ASP A 25 30.73 -3.58 9.26
C ASP A 25 30.22 -4.89 9.89
N SER A 26 29.57 -4.79 11.05
CA SER A 26 28.97 -5.95 11.73
C SER A 26 27.51 -6.20 11.38
N ASP A 27 26.85 -5.26 10.69
CA ASP A 27 25.41 -5.21 10.45
C ASP A 27 24.57 -5.21 11.74
N ASP A 28 25.16 -4.76 12.86
CA ASP A 28 24.49 -4.72 14.15
C ASP A 28 23.68 -3.43 14.32
N VAL A 29 22.48 -3.59 14.89
CA VAL A 29 21.59 -2.47 15.25
C VAL A 29 21.28 -2.51 16.73
N PHE A 30 21.75 -1.51 17.47
CA PHE A 30 21.30 -1.20 18.83
C PHE A 30 20.08 -0.29 18.77
N ILE A 31 19.00 -0.60 19.50
CA ILE A 31 17.77 0.18 19.52
C ILE A 31 17.37 0.44 20.96
N GLU A 32 17.12 1.70 21.29
CA GLU A 32 16.49 2.14 22.53
C GLU A 32 15.17 2.85 22.21
N THR A 33 14.07 2.42 22.84
CA THR A 33 12.74 2.98 22.60
C THR A 33 11.98 3.20 23.90
N ASP A 34 11.44 4.40 24.07
CA ASP A 34 10.56 4.81 25.18
C ASP A 34 9.21 5.25 24.60
N ALA A 35 8.22 4.36 24.71
CA ALA A 35 6.95 4.50 24.01
C ALA A 35 5.83 5.03 24.91
N TYR A 36 5.13 6.07 24.47
CA TYR A 36 4.02 6.67 25.20
C TYR A 36 2.82 5.73 25.26
N GLN A 37 2.29 5.49 26.47
CA GLN A 37 1.07 4.75 26.69
C GLN A 37 0.00 5.67 27.29
N PRO A 38 -1.12 5.93 26.59
CA PRO A 38 -2.17 6.79 27.13
C PRO A 38 -2.89 6.12 28.30
N ASP A 39 -3.18 6.88 29.35
CA ASP A 39 -3.94 6.41 30.52
C ASP A 39 -5.37 5.97 30.14
N SER A 40 -5.96 6.64 29.14
CA SER A 40 -7.28 6.28 28.59
C SER A 40 -7.44 6.83 27.16
N GLY A 41 -8.31 6.20 26.37
CA GLY A 41 -8.59 6.64 25.00
C GLY A 41 -7.51 6.26 23.98
N GLY A 42 -7.33 7.11 22.97
CA GLY A 42 -6.31 6.94 21.92
C GLY A 42 -5.17 7.93 22.09
N ILE A 43 -4.18 7.87 21.20
CA ILE A 43 -3.01 8.77 21.23
C ILE A 43 -3.45 10.22 20.99
N HIS A 44 -3.24 11.09 21.98
CA HIS A 44 -3.50 12.51 21.84
C HIS A 44 -2.22 13.25 21.37
N PRO A 45 -2.22 13.99 20.24
CA PRO A 45 -1.00 14.56 19.66
C PRO A 45 -0.20 15.46 20.59
N ARG A 46 -0.88 16.16 21.51
CA ARG A 46 -0.22 17.01 22.50
C ARG A 46 0.50 16.18 23.57
N GLU A 47 -0.13 15.12 24.05
CA GLU A 47 0.43 14.28 25.12
C GLU A 47 1.61 13.45 24.57
N ALA A 48 1.48 12.96 23.34
CA ALA A 48 2.60 12.34 22.62
C ALA A 48 3.79 13.30 22.49
N ALA A 49 3.55 14.57 22.13
CA ALA A 49 4.62 15.56 22.04
C ALA A 49 5.24 15.92 23.41
N GLU A 50 4.43 16.00 24.47
CA GLU A 50 4.91 16.21 25.84
C GLU A 50 5.81 15.04 26.29
N HIS A 51 5.42 13.78 26.02
CA HIS A 51 6.27 12.62 26.26
C HIS A 51 7.58 12.68 25.46
N MET A 52 7.49 12.98 24.15
CA MET A 52 8.66 13.07 23.26
C MET A 52 9.68 14.10 23.74
N HIS A 53 9.22 15.23 24.31
CA HIS A 53 10.10 16.27 24.83
C HIS A 53 11.07 15.75 25.88
N ASP A 54 10.57 14.90 26.79
CA ASP A 54 11.37 14.34 27.87
C ASP A 54 12.11 13.06 27.44
N ALA A 55 11.48 12.24 26.58
CA ALA A 55 11.97 10.92 26.20
C ALA A 55 13.09 10.94 25.15
N ILE A 56 12.99 11.79 24.12
CA ILE A 56 13.99 11.85 23.03
C ILE A 56 15.41 12.10 23.55
N PRO A 57 15.66 13.09 24.45
CA PRO A 57 17.00 13.29 25.00
C PRO A 57 17.55 12.05 25.71
N ARG A 58 16.72 11.31 26.46
CA ARG A 58 17.15 10.11 27.21
C ARG A 58 17.53 8.96 26.30
N VAL A 59 16.73 8.68 25.26
CA VAL A 59 17.03 7.57 24.34
C VAL A 59 18.26 7.89 23.50
N VAL A 60 18.44 9.16 23.08
CA VAL A 60 19.64 9.62 22.38
C VAL A 60 20.88 9.50 23.25
N GLU A 61 20.82 9.89 24.53
CA GLU A 61 21.92 9.72 25.48
C GLU A 61 22.34 8.25 25.59
N ARG A 62 21.38 7.32 25.73
CA ARG A 62 21.65 5.87 25.75
C ARG A 62 22.28 5.34 24.46
N ALA A 63 21.79 5.79 23.31
CA ALA A 63 22.34 5.43 22.00
C ALA A 63 23.79 5.94 21.85
N LEU A 64 24.07 7.18 22.26
CA LEU A 64 25.43 7.72 22.27
C LEU A 64 26.34 6.96 23.24
N GLU A 65 25.87 6.66 24.46
CA GLU A 65 26.65 5.84 25.40
C GLU A 65 27.00 4.47 24.82
N TYR A 66 26.09 3.85 24.07
CA TYR A 66 26.35 2.61 23.35
C TYR A 66 27.43 2.84 22.27
N ALA A 67 27.28 3.87 21.43
CA ALA A 67 28.24 4.18 20.38
C ALA A 67 29.67 4.38 20.93
N HIS A 68 29.84 5.14 22.01
CA HIS A 68 31.15 5.35 22.65
C HIS A 68 31.74 4.07 23.26
N LYS A 69 30.91 3.15 23.77
CA LYS A 69 31.39 1.87 24.34
C LYS A 69 31.79 0.87 23.26
N SER A 70 31.19 0.98 22.08
CA SER A 70 31.43 0.13 20.92
C SER A 70 32.46 0.72 19.95
N ASP A 71 32.99 1.91 20.24
CA ASP A 71 34.04 2.57 19.47
C ASP A 71 35.41 2.34 20.13
N ASP A 72 36.29 1.64 19.40
CA ASP A 72 37.70 1.47 19.78
C ASP A 72 38.59 2.59 19.22
N GLY A 73 37.99 3.62 18.60
CA GLY A 73 38.64 4.77 17.99
C GLY A 73 39.32 5.75 18.97
N PRO A 74 40.03 6.75 18.42
CA PRO A 74 40.60 7.84 19.22
C PRO A 74 39.49 8.58 19.97
N THR A 75 39.74 8.96 21.23
CA THR A 75 38.74 9.60 22.09
C THR A 75 38.28 10.98 21.61
N ASP A 76 38.98 11.55 20.63
CA ASP A 76 38.69 12.86 20.05
C ASP A 76 37.80 12.79 18.79
N ASP A 77 37.61 11.59 18.21
CA ASP A 77 36.75 11.39 17.04
C ASP A 77 35.28 11.22 17.47
N PRO A 78 34.31 11.66 16.66
CA PRO A 78 32.90 11.44 16.97
C PRO A 78 32.60 9.93 16.95
N PRO A 79 31.77 9.42 17.88
CA PRO A 79 31.50 7.98 18.00
C PRO A 79 30.60 7.43 16.89
N VAL A 80 30.16 8.29 15.95
CA VAL A 80 29.30 8.01 14.80
C VAL A 80 29.69 8.95 13.65
N ASP A 81 29.48 8.52 12.42
CA ASP A 81 29.83 9.27 11.21
C ASP A 81 28.71 10.21 10.73
N ALA A 82 27.45 9.91 11.09
CA ALA A 82 26.30 10.72 10.73
C ALA A 82 25.14 10.57 11.72
N VAL A 83 24.25 11.57 11.72
CA VAL A 83 22.97 11.52 12.43
C VAL A 83 21.84 11.45 11.40
N ALA A 84 21.04 10.39 11.45
CA ALA A 84 19.83 10.22 10.66
C ALA A 84 18.59 10.51 11.50
N PHE A 85 17.55 11.09 10.91
CA PHE A 85 16.29 11.33 11.62
C PHE A 85 15.07 11.13 10.74
N SER A 86 13.96 10.74 11.37
CA SER A 86 12.66 10.66 10.71
C SER A 86 12.15 12.06 10.33
N ARG A 87 12.32 12.46 9.07
CA ARG A 87 11.90 13.77 8.55
C ARG A 87 10.38 13.87 8.37
N GLY A 88 9.74 12.73 8.11
CA GLY A 88 8.31 12.59 7.89
C GLY A 88 7.95 11.29 7.17
N PRO A 89 6.66 11.01 6.95
CA PRO A 89 5.51 11.77 7.46
C PRO A 89 5.29 11.55 8.97
N GLY A 90 4.39 12.30 9.60
CA GLY A 90 4.09 12.11 11.03
C GLY A 90 3.44 13.30 11.72
N LEU A 91 3.25 13.17 13.05
CA LEU A 91 2.69 14.22 13.89
C LEU A 91 3.65 15.42 13.94
N GLY A 92 3.23 16.54 13.35
CA GLY A 92 4.05 17.76 13.27
C GLY A 92 4.67 18.22 14.60
N PRO A 93 3.95 18.19 15.75
CA PRO A 93 4.55 18.48 17.05
C PRO A 93 5.71 17.53 17.43
N CYS A 94 5.56 16.22 17.24
CA CYS A 94 6.59 15.22 17.55
C CYS A 94 7.79 15.34 16.60
N LEU A 95 7.52 15.48 15.29
CA LEU A 95 8.56 15.68 14.28
C LEU A 95 9.47 16.88 14.59
N ARG A 96 8.90 18.00 15.05
CA ARG A 96 9.71 19.18 15.43
C ARG A 96 10.68 18.90 16.57
N ILE A 97 10.30 18.06 17.53
CA ILE A 97 11.16 17.65 18.65
C ILE A 97 12.31 16.80 18.09
N VAL A 98 12.00 15.78 17.29
CA VAL A 98 12.98 14.89 16.64
C VAL A 98 13.96 15.68 15.78
N GLY A 99 13.47 16.51 14.85
CA GLY A 99 14.32 17.31 13.98
C GLY A 99 15.17 18.34 14.74
N THR A 100 14.71 18.82 15.89
CA THR A 100 15.52 19.71 16.75
C THR A 100 16.63 18.94 17.45
N ALA A 101 16.33 17.77 18.01
CA ALA A 101 17.33 16.90 18.63
C ALA A 101 18.39 16.45 17.63
N ALA A 102 17.98 16.02 16.43
CA ALA A 102 18.89 15.57 15.37
C ALA A 102 19.85 16.67 14.91
N ARG A 103 19.33 17.88 14.63
CA ARG A 103 20.17 19.03 14.27
C ARG A 103 21.15 19.40 15.38
N ALA A 104 20.67 19.49 16.62
CA ALA A 104 21.52 19.84 17.76
C ALA A 104 22.64 18.80 17.95
N LEU A 105 22.32 17.52 17.81
CA LEU A 105 23.29 16.44 17.94
C LEU A 105 24.32 16.47 16.80
N ALA A 106 23.87 16.55 15.55
CA ALA A 106 24.75 16.65 14.37
C ALA A 106 25.73 17.83 14.50
N GLN A 107 25.24 19.00 14.93
CA GLN A 107 26.08 20.18 15.16
C GLN A 107 27.05 20.01 16.34
N THR A 108 26.66 19.28 17.38
CA THR A 108 27.51 19.06 18.56
C THR A 108 28.65 18.10 18.26
N LEU A 109 28.39 17.09 17.43
CA LEU A 109 29.38 16.09 17.01
C LEU A 109 30.18 16.51 15.76
N ASP A 110 29.76 17.59 15.09
CA ASP A 110 30.31 18.05 13.80
C ASP A 110 30.24 16.96 12.70
N VAL A 111 29.08 16.30 12.61
CA VAL A 111 28.82 15.21 11.64
C VAL A 111 27.64 15.54 10.71
N PRO A 112 27.60 14.96 9.50
CA PRO A 112 26.48 15.16 8.57
C PRO A 112 25.12 14.73 9.12
N LEU A 113 24.08 15.40 8.63
CA LEU A 113 22.69 15.13 8.95
C LEU A 113 21.99 14.45 7.76
N VAL A 114 21.22 13.39 8.01
CA VAL A 114 20.46 12.66 6.98
C VAL A 114 18.96 12.69 7.32
N GLY A 115 18.13 13.16 6.39
CA GLY A 115 16.69 13.22 6.58
C GLY A 115 15.97 12.07 5.91
N VAL A 116 15.46 11.15 6.72
CA VAL A 116 14.90 9.87 6.26
C VAL A 116 13.38 9.93 6.16
N ASN A 117 12.81 9.36 5.10
CA ASN A 117 11.38 9.13 5.01
C ASN A 117 10.99 7.87 5.81
N HIS A 118 10.10 8.02 6.77
CA HIS A 118 9.69 6.97 7.70
C HIS A 118 9.07 5.75 7.00
N MET A 119 8.28 5.95 5.95
CA MET A 119 7.62 4.85 5.24
C MET A 119 8.60 4.07 4.36
N VAL A 120 9.56 4.78 3.74
CA VAL A 120 10.66 4.15 3.01
C VAL A 120 11.58 3.41 3.97
N ALA A 121 11.78 3.90 5.20
CA ALA A 121 12.58 3.20 6.21
C ALA A 121 11.99 1.83 6.58
N HIS A 122 10.66 1.73 6.78
CA HIS A 122 9.98 0.44 7.01
C HIS A 122 10.17 -0.54 5.84
N LEU A 123 10.13 -0.05 4.60
CA LEU A 123 10.40 -0.86 3.42
C LEU A 123 11.86 -1.31 3.39
N GLU A 124 12.80 -0.39 3.54
CA GLU A 124 14.23 -0.63 3.36
C GLU A 124 14.81 -1.52 4.45
N ILE A 125 14.30 -1.48 5.69
CA ILE A 125 14.69 -2.46 6.72
C ILE A 125 14.16 -3.86 6.39
N GLY A 126 12.96 -3.94 5.82
CA GLY A 126 12.39 -5.18 5.28
C GLY A 126 13.26 -5.76 4.18
N ARG A 127 13.56 -4.96 3.16
CA ARG A 127 14.42 -5.34 2.04
C ARG A 127 15.83 -5.73 2.50
N HIS A 128 16.43 -4.94 3.39
CA HIS A 128 17.77 -5.18 3.94
C HIS A 128 17.87 -6.53 4.65
N THR A 129 16.92 -6.82 5.54
CA THR A 129 16.95 -8.04 6.35
C THR A 129 16.48 -9.29 5.60
N ALA A 130 15.80 -9.11 4.46
CA ALA A 130 15.43 -10.19 3.55
C ALA A 130 16.53 -10.52 2.51
N ASP A 131 17.46 -9.59 2.30
CA ASP A 131 18.37 -9.58 1.14
C ASP A 131 17.62 -9.63 -0.21
N PHE A 132 16.50 -8.90 -0.27
CA PHE A 132 15.67 -8.80 -1.46
C PHE A 132 16.14 -7.70 -2.41
N ASP A 133 15.97 -7.95 -3.71
CA ASP A 133 16.38 -7.03 -4.75
C ASP A 133 15.33 -5.94 -4.96
N ASP A 134 14.09 -6.30 -5.30
CA ASP A 134 13.02 -5.36 -5.65
C ASP A 134 11.64 -5.76 -5.10
N PRO A 135 11.46 -5.71 -3.77
CA PRO A 135 10.22 -6.16 -3.16
C PRO A 135 9.10 -5.13 -3.28
N VAL A 136 7.88 -5.66 -3.40
CA VAL A 136 6.68 -4.94 -2.98
C VAL A 136 6.65 -4.88 -1.47
N CYS A 137 6.25 -3.74 -0.91
CA CYS A 137 6.10 -3.58 0.53
C CYS A 137 4.65 -3.28 0.92
N LEU A 138 4.11 -4.10 1.82
CA LEU A 138 2.91 -3.75 2.58
C LEU A 138 3.34 -3.07 3.88
N ASN A 139 3.14 -1.75 3.95
CA ASN A 139 3.30 -1.00 5.19
C ASN A 139 1.95 -0.89 5.90
N ALA A 140 1.71 -1.65 6.96
CA ALA A 140 0.46 -1.63 7.73
C ALA A 140 0.71 -1.08 9.15
N SER A 141 0.27 0.16 9.40
CA SER A 141 0.49 0.87 10.66
C SER A 141 -0.83 1.25 11.35
N GLY A 142 -0.73 1.91 12.51
CA GLY A 142 -1.87 2.49 13.19
C GLY A 142 -2.56 3.59 12.36
N ALA A 143 -1.76 4.50 11.80
CA ALA A 143 -2.25 5.69 11.13
C ALA A 143 -2.64 5.45 9.66
N ASN A 144 -1.86 4.64 8.95
CA ASN A 144 -2.03 4.40 7.52
C ASN A 144 -1.73 2.96 7.14
N ALA A 145 -2.16 2.55 5.94
CA ALA A 145 -1.65 1.37 5.27
C ALA A 145 -1.40 1.68 3.79
N HIS A 146 -0.24 1.26 3.27
CA HIS A 146 0.20 1.55 1.90
C HIS A 146 0.86 0.33 1.28
N LEU A 147 0.69 0.18 -0.04
CA LEU A 147 1.46 -0.73 -0.88
C LEU A 147 2.49 0.10 -1.63
N LEU A 148 3.77 -0.20 -1.44
CA LEU A 148 4.88 0.51 -2.06
C LEU A 148 5.64 -0.40 -3.02
N ALA A 149 6.07 0.13 -4.15
CA ALA A 149 6.97 -0.56 -5.07
C ALA A 149 7.95 0.42 -5.71
N TYR A 150 9.13 -0.05 -6.08
CA TYR A 150 10.13 0.79 -6.73
C TYR A 150 9.82 0.96 -8.23
N ARG A 151 9.78 2.21 -8.69
CA ARG A 151 9.55 2.57 -10.10
C ARG A 151 10.25 3.89 -10.39
N ASN A 152 11.04 3.93 -11.47
CA ASN A 152 11.66 5.15 -12.00
C ASN A 152 12.44 5.94 -10.93
N GLY A 153 13.32 5.25 -10.18
CA GLY A 153 14.16 5.88 -9.16
C GLY A 153 13.45 6.29 -7.88
N ARG A 154 12.20 5.86 -7.65
CA ARG A 154 11.37 6.27 -6.50
C ARG A 154 10.51 5.13 -6.00
N TYR A 155 10.18 5.11 -4.71
CA TYR A 155 9.13 4.24 -4.19
C TYR A 155 7.76 4.88 -4.41
N ARG A 156 6.90 4.19 -5.16
CA ARG A 156 5.57 4.64 -5.53
C ARG A 156 4.50 3.99 -4.68
N VAL A 157 3.50 4.77 -4.27
CA VAL A 157 2.28 4.23 -3.65
C VAL A 157 1.41 3.60 -4.73
N LEU A 158 1.26 2.28 -4.70
CA LEU A 158 0.40 1.51 -5.60
C LEU A 158 -1.05 1.44 -5.12
N GLY A 159 -1.26 1.50 -3.81
CA GLY A 159 -2.57 1.47 -3.18
C GLY A 159 -2.49 1.91 -1.73
N GLU A 160 -3.53 2.57 -1.24
CA GLU A 160 -3.57 3.11 0.12
C GLU A 160 -4.95 3.00 0.77
N THR A 161 -4.99 3.21 2.09
CA THR A 161 -6.27 3.30 2.78
C THR A 161 -6.99 4.59 2.43
N MET A 162 -8.27 4.50 2.07
CA MET A 162 -9.08 5.66 1.69
C MET A 162 -9.51 6.53 2.88
N ASP A 163 -9.42 6.02 4.12
CA ASP A 163 -10.05 6.66 5.27
C ASP A 163 -9.26 6.65 6.58
N THR A 164 -8.87 5.48 7.09
CA THR A 164 -8.23 5.33 8.41
C THR A 164 -7.25 4.17 8.39
N GLY A 165 -6.08 4.32 9.02
CA GLY A 165 -5.17 3.18 9.19
C GLY A 165 -5.79 2.01 9.94
N VAL A 166 -5.25 0.82 9.68
CA VAL A 166 -5.74 -0.46 10.19
C VAL A 166 -5.73 -0.49 11.71
N GLY A 167 -4.63 -0.08 12.35
CA GLY A 167 -4.55 -0.08 13.82
C GLY A 167 -5.52 0.91 14.45
N ASN A 168 -5.73 2.10 13.84
CA ASN A 168 -6.75 3.06 14.29
C ASN A 168 -8.18 2.52 14.13
N ALA A 169 -8.43 1.74 13.08
CA ALA A 169 -9.71 1.08 12.87
C ALA A 169 -9.98 0.08 14.01
N ILE A 170 -9.01 -0.82 14.27
CA ILE A 170 -9.07 -1.78 15.38
C ILE A 170 -9.23 -1.08 16.74
N ASP A 171 -8.45 -0.02 17.00
CA ASP A 171 -8.53 0.77 18.23
C ASP A 171 -9.88 1.50 18.40
N LYS A 172 -10.59 1.83 17.31
CA LYS A 172 -11.95 2.38 17.38
C LYS A 172 -12.99 1.34 17.82
N PHE A 173 -12.79 0.05 17.50
CA PHE A 173 -13.67 -1.03 17.95
C PHE A 173 -13.34 -1.49 19.35
N THR A 174 -12.06 -1.68 19.68
CA THR A 174 -11.67 -2.08 21.05
C THR A 174 -12.12 -1.07 22.10
N ARG A 175 -12.05 0.23 21.80
CA ARG A 175 -12.64 1.26 22.66
C ARG A 175 -14.16 1.18 22.80
N HIS A 176 -14.86 0.75 21.74
CA HIS A 176 -16.32 0.56 21.75
C HIS A 176 -16.73 -0.55 22.74
N VAL A 177 -15.98 -1.65 22.75
CA VAL A 177 -16.19 -2.78 23.67
C VAL A 177 -15.51 -2.57 25.05
N GLY A 178 -15.06 -1.35 25.36
CA GLY A 178 -14.51 -0.98 26.67
C GLY A 178 -13.06 -1.36 26.92
N TRP A 179 -12.27 -1.73 25.90
CA TRP A 179 -10.85 -2.06 26.04
C TRP A 179 -9.95 -0.84 25.87
N SER A 180 -8.86 -0.78 26.65
CA SER A 180 -7.81 0.23 26.51
C SER A 180 -6.88 -0.03 25.31
N HIS A 181 -6.14 0.99 24.87
CA HIS A 181 -5.04 0.84 23.93
C HIS A 181 -3.87 0.02 24.55
N PRO A 182 -3.12 -0.79 23.78
CA PRO A 182 -3.28 -1.10 22.36
C PRO A 182 -4.37 -2.15 22.09
N GLY A 183 -5.17 -1.95 21.04
CA GLY A 183 -6.28 -2.83 20.68
C GLY A 183 -5.88 -4.06 19.86
N GLY A 184 -4.86 -3.94 19.01
CA GLY A 184 -4.41 -5.02 18.10
C GLY A 184 -4.21 -6.38 18.79
N PRO A 185 -3.33 -6.48 19.80
CA PRO A 185 -3.10 -7.75 20.51
C PRO A 185 -4.33 -8.31 21.22
N LYS A 186 -5.29 -7.45 21.60
CA LYS A 186 -6.52 -7.87 22.29
C LYS A 186 -7.52 -8.46 21.32
N VAL A 187 -7.66 -7.87 20.13
CA VAL A 187 -8.48 -8.45 19.05
C VAL A 187 -7.90 -9.78 18.62
N GLU A 188 -6.58 -9.87 18.46
CA GLU A 188 -5.90 -11.12 18.11
C GLU A 188 -6.16 -12.22 19.13
N ALA A 189 -6.04 -11.93 20.43
CA ALA A 189 -6.32 -12.91 21.48
C ALA A 189 -7.80 -13.30 21.55
N ALA A 190 -8.72 -12.34 21.38
CA ALA A 190 -10.16 -12.62 21.41
C ALA A 190 -10.65 -13.39 20.18
N ALA A 191 -9.95 -13.29 19.05
CA ALA A 191 -10.28 -13.97 17.81
C ALA A 191 -9.97 -15.48 17.83
N GLU A 192 -9.15 -15.99 18.76
CA GLU A 192 -8.68 -17.39 18.76
C GLU A 192 -9.83 -18.41 18.78
N ASP A 193 -10.91 -18.10 19.50
CA ASP A 193 -12.07 -18.99 19.69
C ASP A 193 -13.35 -18.50 18.97
N GLY A 194 -13.22 -17.52 18.08
CA GLY A 194 -14.37 -16.90 17.40
C GLY A 194 -14.87 -17.68 16.19
N GLU A 195 -16.17 -17.59 15.91
CA GLU A 195 -16.81 -18.06 14.69
C GLU A 195 -16.95 -16.93 13.66
N TYR A 196 -16.95 -17.27 12.37
CA TYR A 196 -17.08 -16.29 11.31
C TYR A 196 -18.52 -15.74 11.20
N VAL A 197 -18.62 -14.41 11.18
CA VAL A 197 -19.80 -13.64 10.85
C VAL A 197 -19.51 -12.70 9.68
N ASP A 198 -20.51 -12.49 8.82
CA ASP A 198 -20.33 -11.65 7.64
C ASP A 198 -20.17 -10.18 8.02
N LEU A 199 -19.06 -9.59 7.54
CA LEU A 199 -18.78 -8.17 7.63
C LEU A 199 -18.52 -7.58 6.22
N PRO A 200 -18.70 -6.26 6.03
CA PRO A 200 -18.41 -5.60 4.77
C PRO A 200 -16.94 -5.76 4.36
N TYR A 201 -16.71 -6.06 3.08
CA TYR A 201 -15.39 -6.19 2.48
C TYR A 201 -15.23 -5.16 1.37
N VAL A 202 -14.39 -4.13 1.58
CA VAL A 202 -14.33 -2.95 0.71
C VAL A 202 -12.93 -2.75 0.16
N VAL A 203 -12.72 -3.28 -1.04
CA VAL A 203 -11.53 -3.05 -1.87
C VAL A 203 -12.00 -2.45 -3.20
N LYS A 204 -11.40 -1.33 -3.61
CA LYS A 204 -11.65 -0.62 -4.86
C LYS A 204 -10.34 -0.47 -5.62
N GLY A 205 -10.15 -1.22 -6.71
CA GLY A 205 -8.86 -1.24 -7.40
C GLY A 205 -7.72 -1.70 -6.48
N MET A 206 -6.78 -0.81 -6.16
CA MET A 206 -5.69 -1.06 -5.23
C MET A 206 -5.94 -0.48 -3.81
N ASP A 207 -7.02 0.28 -3.65
CA ASP A 207 -7.34 1.00 -2.43
C ASP A 207 -8.38 0.26 -1.59
N PHE A 208 -8.43 0.57 -0.29
CA PHE A 208 -9.27 -0.14 0.67
C PHE A 208 -9.75 0.77 1.80
N SER A 209 -10.92 0.46 2.37
CA SER A 209 -11.56 1.29 3.41
C SER A 209 -11.94 0.45 4.62
N PHE A 210 -11.67 0.97 5.82
CA PHE A 210 -11.98 0.28 7.06
C PHE A 210 -13.15 0.90 7.84
N SER A 211 -13.62 2.11 7.52
CA SER A 211 -14.68 2.76 8.30
C SER A 211 -16.02 2.02 8.24
N GLY A 212 -16.37 1.46 7.07
CA GLY A 212 -17.60 0.69 6.89
C GLY A 212 -17.61 -0.59 7.72
N ILE A 213 -16.52 -1.37 7.66
CA ILE A 213 -16.37 -2.59 8.46
C ILE A 213 -16.32 -2.29 9.95
N MET A 214 -15.68 -1.21 10.40
CA MET A 214 -15.69 -0.85 11.83
C MET A 214 -17.10 -0.51 12.32
N SER A 215 -17.91 0.15 11.50
CA SER A 215 -19.28 0.50 11.85
C SER A 215 -20.16 -0.76 11.92
N ALA A 216 -19.99 -1.68 10.97
CA ALA A 216 -20.68 -2.97 10.98
C ALA A 216 -20.26 -3.86 12.17
N ALA A 217 -18.98 -3.89 12.53
CA ALA A 217 -18.48 -4.65 13.67
C ALA A 217 -19.09 -4.15 15.01
N LYS A 218 -19.21 -2.83 15.19
CA LYS A 218 -19.90 -2.25 16.35
C LYS A 218 -21.38 -2.62 16.38
N GLN A 219 -22.06 -2.54 15.24
CA GLN A 219 -23.47 -2.91 15.13
C GLN A 219 -23.71 -4.40 15.41
N ALA A 220 -22.82 -5.27 14.92
CA ALA A 220 -22.85 -6.70 15.19
C ALA A 220 -22.71 -6.99 16.69
N TYR A 221 -21.78 -6.30 17.36
CA TYR A 221 -21.61 -6.39 18.81
C TYR A 221 -22.84 -5.87 19.58
N ASP A 222 -23.41 -4.74 19.17
CA ASP A 222 -24.54 -4.08 19.85
C ASP A 222 -25.90 -4.76 19.58
N GLY A 223 -26.00 -5.66 18.59
CA GLY A 223 -27.24 -6.37 18.22
C GLY A 223 -28.28 -5.51 17.48
N GLY A 224 -27.88 -4.37 16.89
CA GLY A 224 -28.78 -3.36 16.31
C GLY A 224 -28.65 -3.16 14.79
N SER A 225 -29.73 -2.67 14.15
CA SER A 225 -29.76 -2.19 12.76
C SER A 225 -29.28 -0.73 12.67
N ALA A 226 -28.71 -0.34 11.52
CA ALA A 226 -27.83 0.79 11.20
C ALA A 226 -28.17 2.24 11.65
N ASN A 227 -29.20 2.47 12.48
CA ASN A 227 -29.74 3.81 12.79
C ASN A 227 -29.64 4.24 14.26
N ASP A 228 -29.02 3.48 15.16
CA ASP A 228 -28.89 3.88 16.58
C ASP A 228 -27.43 4.10 16.97
N VAL A 229 -26.95 5.34 16.79
CA VAL A 229 -25.54 5.73 17.00
C VAL A 229 -25.28 6.18 18.46
N SER A 230 -26.11 5.75 19.41
CA SER A 230 -26.20 6.38 20.74
C SER A 230 -25.96 5.47 21.96
N ALA A 231 -25.51 4.23 21.77
CA ALA A 231 -25.19 3.33 22.89
C ALA A 231 -23.73 3.48 23.34
N GLY A 232 -23.54 3.76 24.64
CA GLY A 232 -22.22 3.71 25.30
C GLY A 232 -21.73 2.27 25.52
N PRO A 233 -20.57 2.08 26.18
CA PRO A 233 -19.99 0.75 26.37
C PRO A 233 -20.96 -0.14 27.16
N SER A 234 -21.55 -1.14 26.52
CA SER A 234 -22.38 -2.15 27.16
C SER A 234 -21.66 -3.48 27.17
N GLU A 235 -21.81 -4.26 28.24
CA GLU A 235 -21.62 -5.71 28.19
C GLU A 235 -22.56 -6.26 27.10
N SER A 236 -22.12 -7.27 26.33
CA SER A 236 -22.84 -7.80 25.15
C SER A 236 -24.35 -7.82 25.40
N PRO A 237 -25.14 -6.94 24.73
CA PRO A 237 -26.56 -6.85 24.99
C PRO A 237 -27.25 -8.13 24.50
N ASP A 238 -28.38 -8.45 25.12
CA ASP A 238 -29.23 -9.59 24.75
C ASP A 238 -29.60 -9.47 23.25
N GLY A 239 -28.98 -10.29 22.39
CA GLY A 239 -29.14 -10.25 20.92
C GLY A 239 -27.93 -9.79 20.09
N GLY A 240 -26.80 -9.42 20.70
CA GLY A 240 -25.54 -9.13 20.01
C GLY A 240 -24.72 -10.38 19.64
N VAL A 241 -23.79 -10.24 18.68
CA VAL A 241 -22.81 -11.27 18.33
C VAL A 241 -21.71 -11.32 19.41
N PRO A 242 -21.24 -12.51 19.82
CA PRO A 242 -20.09 -12.64 20.73
C PRO A 242 -18.89 -11.81 20.28
N VAL A 243 -18.16 -11.21 21.23
CA VAL A 243 -17.04 -10.31 20.88
C VAL A 243 -15.92 -11.07 20.18
N GLU A 244 -15.77 -12.36 20.51
CA GLU A 244 -14.83 -13.30 19.93
C GLU A 244 -15.10 -13.48 18.42
N ASP A 245 -16.36 -13.75 18.06
CA ASP A 245 -16.82 -13.89 16.67
C ASP A 245 -16.63 -12.59 15.87
N VAL A 246 -16.93 -11.44 16.49
CA VAL A 246 -16.70 -10.13 15.85
C VAL A 246 -15.21 -9.87 15.67
N CYS A 247 -14.36 -10.20 16.65
CA CYS A 247 -12.91 -10.07 16.54
C CYS A 247 -12.34 -10.96 15.45
N TYR A 248 -12.74 -12.24 15.42
CA TYR A 248 -12.34 -13.20 14.39
C TYR A 248 -12.73 -12.70 12.99
N SER A 249 -13.97 -12.26 12.83
CA SER A 249 -14.48 -11.78 11.55
C SER A 249 -13.81 -10.48 11.12
N LEU A 250 -13.58 -9.56 12.05
CA LEU A 250 -12.86 -8.32 11.78
C LEU A 250 -11.44 -8.63 11.29
N GLN A 251 -10.75 -9.56 11.96
CA GLN A 251 -9.40 -10.01 11.60
C GLN A 251 -9.37 -10.62 10.20
N GLU A 252 -10.25 -11.58 9.92
CA GLU A 252 -10.33 -12.28 8.62
C GLU A 252 -10.61 -11.33 7.47
N ASN A 253 -11.54 -10.38 7.67
CA ASN A 253 -11.92 -9.43 6.62
C ASN A 253 -10.83 -8.36 6.41
N VAL A 254 -10.30 -7.74 7.47
CA VAL A 254 -9.28 -6.69 7.36
C VAL A 254 -7.99 -7.23 6.76
N PHE A 255 -7.48 -8.36 7.26
CA PHE A 255 -6.26 -8.94 6.73
C PHE A 255 -6.47 -9.62 5.39
N GLY A 256 -7.66 -10.15 5.13
CA GLY A 256 -8.05 -10.58 3.79
C GLY A 256 -7.99 -9.43 2.78
N MET A 257 -8.37 -8.20 3.14
CA MET A 257 -8.23 -7.00 2.28
C MET A 257 -6.77 -6.66 2.02
N LEU A 258 -5.93 -6.60 3.07
CA LEU A 258 -4.50 -6.30 2.93
C LEU A 258 -3.76 -7.34 2.09
N THR A 259 -4.06 -8.61 2.28
CA THR A 259 -3.47 -9.72 1.52
C THR A 259 -3.92 -9.68 0.05
N GLU A 260 -5.19 -9.36 -0.21
CA GLU A 260 -5.71 -9.20 -1.58
C GLU A 260 -4.98 -8.09 -2.33
N VAL A 261 -4.83 -6.90 -1.75
CA VAL A 261 -4.17 -5.79 -2.44
C VAL A 261 -2.65 -6.02 -2.57
N SER A 262 -2.05 -6.78 -1.66
CA SER A 262 -0.65 -7.23 -1.78
C SER A 262 -0.49 -8.19 -2.97
N GLU A 263 -1.41 -9.15 -3.13
CA GLU A 263 -1.42 -10.07 -4.28
C GLU A 263 -1.59 -9.33 -5.61
N ARG A 264 -2.45 -8.29 -5.64
CA ARG A 264 -2.61 -7.41 -6.80
C ARG A 264 -1.35 -6.61 -7.09
N ALA A 265 -0.69 -6.08 -6.06
CA ALA A 265 0.56 -5.32 -6.20
C ALA A 265 1.69 -6.19 -6.79
N LEU A 266 1.87 -7.42 -6.29
CA LEU A 266 2.82 -8.39 -6.86
C LEU A 266 2.48 -8.70 -8.33
N SER A 267 1.18 -8.87 -8.64
CA SER A 267 0.73 -9.09 -10.03
C SER A 267 1.00 -7.92 -10.96
N LEU A 268 0.76 -6.70 -10.49
CA LEU A 268 0.96 -5.46 -11.25
C LEU A 268 2.45 -5.16 -11.47
N THR A 269 3.27 -5.43 -10.47
CA THR A 269 4.71 -5.18 -10.52
C THR A 269 5.48 -6.26 -11.25
N GLY A 270 4.97 -7.49 -11.24
CA GLY A 270 5.73 -8.66 -11.68
C GLY A 270 6.85 -9.03 -10.72
N SER A 271 6.84 -8.47 -9.50
CA SER A 271 7.75 -8.85 -8.41
C SER A 271 7.24 -10.12 -7.73
N ASP A 272 8.19 -10.96 -7.33
CA ASP A 272 7.97 -12.18 -6.57
C ASP A 272 8.51 -12.06 -5.14
N GLU A 273 8.72 -10.83 -4.65
CA GLU A 273 9.22 -10.54 -3.31
C GLU A 273 8.24 -9.62 -2.57
N LEU A 274 7.80 -10.03 -1.38
CA LEU A 274 6.93 -9.23 -0.51
C LEU A 274 7.56 -9.01 0.86
N VAL A 275 7.71 -7.73 1.25
CA VAL A 275 8.12 -7.35 2.61
C VAL A 275 6.97 -6.72 3.40
N LEU A 276 6.87 -7.05 4.68
CA LEU A 276 5.91 -6.48 5.60
C LEU A 276 6.56 -5.43 6.50
N GLY A 277 5.98 -4.23 6.56
CA GLY A 277 6.37 -3.15 7.47
C GLY A 277 5.20 -2.65 8.31
N GLY A 278 5.51 -1.90 9.37
CA GLY A 278 4.53 -1.29 10.25
C GLY A 278 3.97 -2.19 11.36
N GLY A 279 3.51 -1.55 12.44
CA GLY A 279 3.21 -2.22 13.70
C GLY A 279 2.09 -3.26 13.65
N VAL A 280 1.15 -3.15 12.70
CA VAL A 280 0.09 -4.16 12.50
C VAL A 280 0.67 -5.46 11.98
N GLY A 281 1.83 -5.42 11.31
CA GLY A 281 2.54 -6.60 10.82
C GLY A 281 3.01 -7.57 11.90
N GLN A 282 2.94 -7.20 13.19
CA GLN A 282 3.18 -8.14 14.30
C GLN A 282 2.05 -9.16 14.49
N ASN A 283 0.86 -8.92 13.94
CA ASN A 283 -0.24 -9.87 14.06
C ASN A 283 0.12 -11.18 13.36
N ALA A 284 -0.04 -12.31 14.06
CA ALA A 284 0.30 -13.64 13.55
C ALA A 284 -0.59 -14.05 12.36
N ARG A 285 -1.90 -13.76 12.43
CA ARG A 285 -2.83 -14.11 11.36
C ARG A 285 -2.56 -13.34 10.08
N LEU A 286 -2.23 -12.04 10.16
CA LEU A 286 -1.84 -11.27 8.97
C LEU A 286 -0.59 -11.89 8.31
N ARG A 287 0.43 -12.22 9.10
CA ARG A 287 1.65 -12.86 8.59
C ARG A 287 1.37 -14.22 7.96
N GLU A 288 0.50 -15.03 8.57
CA GLU A 288 0.06 -16.31 8.02
C GLU A 288 -0.63 -16.14 6.67
N MET A 289 -1.60 -15.22 6.56
CA MET A 289 -2.31 -14.98 5.29
C MET A 289 -1.37 -14.51 4.17
N LEU A 290 -0.44 -13.61 4.48
CA LEU A 290 0.52 -13.10 3.51
C LEU A 290 1.50 -14.20 3.06
N ALA A 291 2.01 -15.00 3.99
CA ALA A 291 2.88 -16.13 3.68
C ALA A 291 2.18 -17.16 2.80
N GLU A 292 0.94 -17.52 3.13
CA GLU A 292 0.15 -18.46 2.34
C GLU A 292 -0.17 -17.91 0.94
N MET A 293 -0.50 -16.62 0.81
CA MET A 293 -0.70 -15.96 -0.48
C MET A 293 0.57 -16.01 -1.34
N CYS A 294 1.73 -15.71 -0.74
CA CYS A 294 3.01 -15.73 -1.45
C CYS A 294 3.37 -17.16 -1.90
N ASP A 295 3.18 -18.18 -1.05
CA ASP A 295 3.39 -19.59 -1.41
C ASP A 295 2.51 -20.02 -2.59
N GLN A 296 1.21 -19.66 -2.58
CA GLN A 296 0.30 -19.94 -3.70
C GLN A 296 0.73 -19.30 -5.02
N ARG A 297 1.38 -18.13 -4.94
CA ARG A 297 1.86 -17.37 -6.10
C ARG A 297 3.21 -17.87 -6.60
N GLY A 298 4.03 -18.43 -5.71
CA GLY A 298 5.46 -18.68 -5.96
C GLY A 298 6.33 -17.45 -5.65
N ALA A 299 5.86 -16.57 -4.77
CA ALA A 299 6.60 -15.42 -4.28
C ALA A 299 7.22 -15.68 -2.90
N GLU A 300 8.26 -14.96 -2.56
CA GLU A 300 8.92 -14.97 -1.26
C GLU A 300 8.31 -13.90 -0.33
N PHE A 301 8.17 -14.23 0.95
CA PHE A 301 7.60 -13.35 1.96
C PHE A 301 8.57 -13.15 3.11
N HIS A 302 8.80 -11.90 3.50
CA HIS A 302 9.60 -11.55 4.66
C HIS A 302 8.90 -10.55 5.58
N ALA A 303 8.83 -10.90 6.86
CA ALA A 303 8.46 -9.98 7.93
C ALA A 303 9.67 -9.82 8.86
N PRO A 304 10.22 -8.60 9.02
CA PRO A 304 11.31 -8.35 9.94
C PRO A 304 11.00 -8.75 11.37
N GLU A 305 12.04 -8.83 12.19
CA GLU A 305 11.89 -9.04 13.63
C GLU A 305 10.90 -8.02 14.24
N PRO A 306 10.12 -8.40 15.29
CA PRO A 306 9.16 -7.49 15.92
C PRO A 306 9.70 -6.13 16.34
N ARG A 307 11.01 -6.05 16.67
CA ARG A 307 11.71 -4.80 17.00
C ARG A 307 11.80 -3.81 15.83
N PHE A 308 11.76 -4.29 14.59
CA PHE A 308 11.78 -3.48 13.36
C PHE A 308 10.39 -3.18 12.79
N LEU A 309 9.37 -3.97 13.17
CA LEU A 309 7.99 -3.75 12.70
C LEU A 309 7.32 -2.55 13.37
N ARG A 310 7.69 -2.21 14.62
CA ARG A 310 7.20 -0.98 15.28
C ARG A 310 7.99 0.23 14.81
N ASP A 311 7.46 1.42 15.07
CA ASP A 311 8.25 2.66 14.91
C ASP A 311 9.51 2.57 15.79
N ASN A 312 10.67 2.57 15.14
CA ASN A 312 11.97 2.39 15.77
C ASN A 312 13.03 3.20 15.03
N ALA A 313 14.07 3.61 15.71
CA ALA A 313 15.17 4.34 15.08
C ALA A 313 16.14 3.44 14.31
N GLY A 314 16.08 2.11 14.47
CA GLY A 314 16.94 1.17 13.76
C GLY A 314 16.73 1.24 12.25
N MET A 315 15.47 1.24 11.79
CA MET A 315 15.16 1.44 10.37
C MET A 315 15.62 2.81 9.83
N ILE A 316 15.61 3.85 10.67
CA ILE A 316 16.11 5.18 10.32
C ILE A 316 17.63 5.19 10.21
N ALA A 317 18.33 4.50 11.12
CA ALA A 317 19.78 4.39 11.09
C ALA A 317 20.28 3.57 9.88
N VAL A 318 19.64 2.44 9.59
CA VAL A 318 20.00 1.57 8.45
C VAL A 318 19.79 2.29 7.11
N LEU A 319 18.62 2.91 6.89
CA LEU A 319 18.40 3.70 5.68
C LEU A 319 19.31 4.95 5.65
N GLY A 320 19.51 5.59 6.81
CA GLY A 320 20.42 6.72 6.95
C GLY A 320 21.86 6.39 6.53
N ALA A 321 22.36 5.20 6.88
CA ALA A 321 23.68 4.74 6.47
C ALA A 321 23.78 4.51 4.96
N LYS A 322 22.75 3.92 4.34
CA LYS A 322 22.67 3.75 2.88
C LYS A 322 22.71 5.09 2.14
N MET A 323 21.93 6.07 2.61
CA MET A 323 21.90 7.44 2.07
C MET A 323 23.25 8.15 2.27
N TYR A 324 23.81 8.05 3.48
CA TYR A 324 25.10 8.66 3.81
C TYR A 324 26.24 8.14 2.94
N ALA A 325 26.30 6.83 2.70
CA ALA A 325 27.34 6.19 1.90
C ALA A 325 27.42 6.72 0.46
N VAL A 326 26.31 7.24 -0.09
CA VAL A 326 26.25 7.87 -1.42
C VAL A 326 26.28 9.41 -1.36
N GLY A 327 26.47 9.99 -0.18
CA GLY A 327 26.54 11.43 0.05
C GLY A 327 25.18 12.14 0.11
N ASP A 328 24.07 11.40 0.21
CA ASP A 328 22.72 11.96 0.35
C ASP A 328 22.49 12.48 1.77
N THR A 329 22.94 13.72 1.98
CA THR A 329 22.94 14.42 3.27
C THR A 329 22.25 15.78 3.12
N LEU A 330 21.80 16.36 4.23
CA LEU A 330 21.07 17.61 4.28
C LEU A 330 21.88 18.74 4.92
N ALA A 331 21.83 19.92 4.32
CA ALA A 331 22.17 21.15 5.03
C ALA A 331 21.11 21.43 6.12
N LEU A 332 21.53 22.10 7.20
CA LEU A 332 20.65 22.38 8.35
C LEU A 332 19.44 23.25 7.99
N GLU A 333 19.59 24.16 7.02
CA GLU A 333 18.51 25.00 6.50
C GLU A 333 17.45 24.20 5.71
N ASP A 334 17.85 23.10 5.08
CA ASP A 334 16.97 22.24 4.28
C ASP A 334 16.34 21.11 5.11
N SER A 335 16.77 20.93 6.35
CA SER A 335 16.34 19.83 7.24
C SER A 335 14.94 20.04 7.84
N ARG A 336 14.09 20.87 7.22
CA ARG A 336 12.72 21.11 7.68
C ARG A 336 11.92 19.80 7.65
N VAL A 337 11.22 19.53 8.74
CA VAL A 337 10.31 18.39 8.86
C VAL A 337 9.08 18.59 7.98
N ASP A 338 8.57 17.49 7.44
CA ASP A 338 7.40 17.48 6.60
C ASP A 338 6.38 16.42 7.10
N PRO A 339 5.31 16.85 7.78
CA PRO A 339 4.25 15.95 8.24
C PRO A 339 3.60 15.11 7.14
N ASN A 340 3.66 15.56 5.89
CA ASN A 340 3.02 14.94 4.73
C ASN A 340 4.02 14.36 3.74
N PHE A 341 5.26 14.05 4.18
CA PHE A 341 6.34 13.60 3.31
C PHE A 341 6.01 12.26 2.64
N ARG A 342 5.55 12.28 1.39
CA ARG A 342 5.16 11.08 0.65
C ARG A 342 6.40 10.29 0.20
N PRO A 343 6.33 8.95 0.09
CA PRO A 343 7.41 8.13 -0.43
C PRO A 343 7.75 8.50 -1.87
N ASP A 344 6.73 8.89 -2.65
CA ASP A 344 6.86 9.33 -4.04
C ASP A 344 7.78 10.55 -4.19
N GLN A 345 7.93 11.36 -3.14
CA GLN A 345 8.76 12.56 -3.14
C GLN A 345 10.24 12.25 -2.92
N VAL A 346 10.59 11.04 -2.49
CA VAL A 346 11.95 10.63 -2.13
C VAL A 346 12.66 10.06 -3.35
N PRO A 347 13.69 10.73 -3.91
CA PRO A 347 14.58 10.09 -4.87
C PRO A 347 15.36 8.99 -4.16
N VAL A 348 15.39 7.78 -4.72
CA VAL A 348 16.19 6.68 -4.21
C VAL A 348 17.59 6.81 -4.82
N THR A 349 18.51 7.38 -4.05
CA THR A 349 19.89 7.67 -4.46
C THR A 349 20.86 6.53 -4.12
N TRP A 350 20.45 5.65 -3.20
CA TRP A 350 21.27 4.58 -2.62
C TRP A 350 21.11 3.21 -3.31
N ARG A 351 20.35 3.14 -4.41
CA ARG A 351 20.23 1.95 -5.26
C ARG A 351 20.73 2.31 -6.65
N GLU A 352 21.35 1.35 -7.33
CA GLU A 352 21.54 1.50 -8.78
C GLU A 352 20.15 1.59 -9.44
N PRO A 353 19.98 2.36 -10.53
CA PRO A 353 18.75 2.33 -11.30
C PRO A 353 18.51 0.87 -11.66
N ALA A 354 17.36 0.33 -11.25
CA ALA A 354 16.96 -0.98 -11.77
C ALA A 354 17.07 -0.86 -13.28
N SER A 355 17.80 -1.78 -13.93
CA SER A 355 17.54 -1.99 -15.34
C SER A 355 16.03 -2.19 -15.45
N ASP A 356 15.39 -1.62 -16.47
CA ASP A 356 14.04 -2.01 -16.86
C ASP A 356 14.05 -3.47 -17.34
N SER A 357 14.55 -4.40 -16.53
CA SER A 357 14.11 -5.77 -16.52
C SER A 357 12.69 -5.71 -16.02
N ALA A 358 11.77 -5.41 -16.96
CA ALA A 358 10.59 -6.22 -17.08
C ALA A 358 11.02 -7.64 -16.74
N SER A 359 10.53 -8.17 -15.62
CA SER A 359 10.87 -9.51 -15.18
C SER A 359 10.85 -10.41 -16.40
N SER A 360 12.04 -10.90 -16.75
CA SER A 360 12.17 -12.02 -17.65
C SER A 360 11.40 -13.12 -16.96
N ASP A 361 10.28 -13.47 -17.58
CA ASP A 361 9.44 -14.63 -17.33
C ASP A 361 10.30 -15.89 -17.27
N ASP A 362 11.01 -16.07 -16.17
CA ASP A 362 11.83 -17.24 -15.91
C ASP A 362 10.90 -18.32 -15.35
N GLY A 363 10.33 -19.08 -16.27
CA GLY A 363 10.33 -20.52 -16.05
C GLY A 363 9.04 -21.29 -16.27
N GLN A 364 8.00 -20.72 -16.89
CA GLN A 364 7.04 -21.53 -17.67
C GLN A 364 6.61 -20.71 -18.87
N PRO A 365 6.65 -21.23 -20.12
CA PRO A 365 5.91 -20.58 -21.17
C PRO A 365 4.46 -20.58 -20.69
N ALA A 366 3.92 -19.41 -20.35
CA ALA A 366 2.49 -19.22 -20.45
C ALA A 366 2.16 -19.75 -21.85
N SER A 367 1.44 -20.87 -21.95
CA SER A 367 0.89 -21.21 -23.25
C SER A 367 0.15 -19.95 -23.69
N GLU A 368 0.32 -19.48 -24.93
CA GLU A 368 -0.37 -18.28 -25.44
C GLU A 368 -1.90 -18.30 -25.15
N THR A 369 -2.41 -19.49 -24.80
CA THR A 369 -3.76 -19.83 -24.40
C THR A 369 -4.11 -19.74 -22.91
N ARG A 370 -3.21 -19.45 -21.96
CA ARG A 370 -3.56 -19.33 -20.52
C ARG A 370 -2.81 -18.21 -19.82
N VAL A 371 -3.56 -17.26 -19.26
CA VAL A 371 -3.05 -16.11 -18.50
C VAL A 371 -3.49 -16.24 -17.03
N ARG A 372 -2.57 -16.02 -16.08
CA ARG A 372 -2.84 -16.03 -14.64
C ARG A 372 -2.76 -14.61 -14.09
N GLY A 373 -3.88 -14.07 -13.63
CA GLY A 373 -3.93 -12.83 -12.84
C GLY A 373 -3.92 -13.09 -11.34
N ALA A 374 -4.08 -12.03 -10.54
CA ALA A 374 -4.18 -12.12 -9.08
C ALA A 374 -5.32 -13.05 -8.65
N GLU A 375 -6.55 -12.81 -9.11
CA GLU A 375 -7.74 -13.53 -8.63
C GLU A 375 -8.28 -14.58 -9.60
N ALA A 376 -7.92 -14.47 -10.88
CA ALA A 376 -8.52 -15.27 -11.94
C ALA A 376 -7.47 -15.90 -12.86
N VAL A 377 -7.82 -17.07 -13.39
CA VAL A 377 -7.14 -17.66 -14.54
C VAL A 377 -8.02 -17.48 -15.76
N VAL A 378 -7.41 -17.03 -16.85
CA VAL A 378 -8.06 -16.76 -18.12
C VAL A 378 -7.50 -17.76 -19.13
N ASP A 379 -8.38 -18.61 -19.66
CA ASP A 379 -8.10 -19.54 -20.74
C ASP A 379 -8.59 -18.92 -22.05
N LEU A 380 -7.66 -18.65 -22.97
CA LEU A 380 -7.90 -18.11 -24.31
C LEU A 380 -8.01 -19.26 -25.31
N GLU A 381 -9.13 -19.31 -26.05
CA GLU A 381 -9.40 -20.29 -27.10
C GLU A 381 -9.71 -19.57 -28.43
N PRO A 382 -8.70 -18.99 -29.11
CA PRO A 382 -8.92 -18.17 -30.31
C PRO A 382 -9.62 -18.94 -31.45
N GLU A 383 -9.25 -20.22 -31.65
CA GLU A 383 -9.87 -21.07 -32.69
C GLU A 383 -11.37 -21.30 -32.45
N ALA A 384 -11.80 -21.30 -31.19
CA ALA A 384 -13.20 -21.41 -30.81
C ALA A 384 -13.91 -20.06 -30.69
N GLY A 385 -13.18 -18.94 -30.85
CA GLY A 385 -13.70 -17.59 -30.65
C GLY A 385 -14.12 -17.31 -29.20
N ARG A 386 -13.46 -17.96 -28.22
CA ARG A 386 -13.88 -17.97 -26.82
C ARG A 386 -12.76 -17.61 -25.84
N VAL A 387 -13.14 -16.98 -24.74
CA VAL A 387 -12.34 -16.78 -23.52
C VAL A 387 -13.10 -17.31 -22.31
N GLN A 388 -12.46 -18.15 -21.50
CA GLN A 388 -13.02 -18.59 -20.22
C GLN A 388 -12.22 -17.97 -19.08
N LYS A 389 -12.90 -17.24 -18.19
CA LYS A 389 -12.30 -16.68 -16.99
C LYS A 389 -12.85 -17.39 -15.76
N ARG A 390 -11.98 -17.88 -14.88
CA ARG A 390 -12.38 -18.55 -13.63
C ARG A 390 -11.66 -17.94 -12.44
N ARG A 391 -12.41 -17.52 -11.42
CA ARG A 391 -11.86 -17.05 -10.15
C ARG A 391 -11.53 -18.25 -9.26
N ARG A 392 -10.27 -18.41 -8.88
CA ARG A 392 -9.81 -19.53 -8.05
C ARG A 392 -10.01 -19.22 -6.58
N ALA A 393 -10.36 -20.25 -5.80
CA ALA A 393 -10.44 -20.12 -4.35
C ALA A 393 -9.09 -19.67 -3.77
N LYS A 394 -9.14 -18.79 -2.78
CA LYS A 394 -7.99 -18.28 -2.04
C LYS A 394 -8.01 -18.84 -0.64
N SER A 395 -7.14 -19.82 -0.35
CA SER A 395 -7.16 -20.48 0.96
C SER A 395 -6.65 -19.61 2.12
N TYR A 396 -5.96 -18.49 1.82
CA TYR A 396 -5.61 -17.49 2.83
C TYR A 396 -6.83 -16.74 3.40
N ARG A 397 -8.02 -16.88 2.80
CA ARG A 397 -9.27 -16.26 3.28
C ARG A 397 -10.14 -17.33 3.94
N HIS A 398 -10.94 -16.91 4.91
CA HIS A 398 -12.02 -17.73 5.41
C HIS A 398 -12.91 -18.27 4.25
N PRO A 399 -13.28 -19.57 4.22
CA PRO A 399 -13.99 -20.17 3.08
C PRO A 399 -15.31 -19.49 2.72
N GLN A 400 -16.09 -19.05 3.71
CA GLN A 400 -17.35 -18.34 3.47
C GLN A 400 -17.12 -16.96 2.83
N LEU A 401 -16.07 -16.26 3.26
CA LEU A 401 -15.67 -14.97 2.68
C LEU A 401 -15.21 -15.16 1.23
N ASP A 402 -14.34 -16.13 0.97
CA ASP A 402 -13.83 -16.43 -0.36
C ASP A 402 -14.96 -16.80 -1.34
N GLU A 403 -15.86 -17.71 -0.94
CA GLU A 403 -16.99 -18.12 -1.77
C GLU A 403 -17.90 -16.92 -2.11
N ARG A 404 -18.23 -16.10 -1.10
CA ARG A 404 -19.05 -14.89 -1.28
C ARG A 404 -18.40 -13.93 -2.27
N LEU A 405 -17.12 -13.59 -2.06
CA LEU A 405 -16.39 -12.65 -2.93
C LEU A 405 -16.28 -13.15 -4.36
N ARG A 406 -15.95 -14.43 -4.57
CA ARG A 406 -15.87 -15.01 -5.92
C ARG A 406 -17.20 -14.93 -6.64
N ARG A 407 -18.30 -15.26 -5.96
CA ARG A 407 -19.65 -15.20 -6.53
C ARG A 407 -20.10 -13.76 -6.86
N GLU A 408 -19.93 -12.86 -5.90
CA GLU A 408 -20.32 -11.45 -6.03
C GLU A 408 -19.54 -10.77 -7.17
N ARG A 409 -18.22 -10.96 -7.23
CA ARG A 409 -17.36 -10.36 -8.27
C ARG A 409 -17.58 -10.95 -9.65
N THR A 410 -17.82 -12.27 -9.75
CA THR A 410 -18.22 -12.91 -11.02
C THR A 410 -19.50 -12.28 -11.56
N THR A 411 -20.48 -12.09 -10.69
CA THR A 411 -21.77 -11.47 -11.07
C THR A 411 -21.61 -9.99 -11.44
N LEU A 412 -20.80 -9.26 -10.68
CA LEU A 412 -20.53 -7.85 -10.93
C LEU A 412 -19.82 -7.63 -12.26
N GLU A 413 -18.74 -8.36 -12.53
CA GLU A 413 -17.97 -8.27 -13.78
C GLU A 413 -18.84 -8.59 -15.01
N ALA A 414 -19.64 -9.66 -14.93
CA ALA A 414 -20.63 -10.00 -15.96
C ALA A 414 -21.60 -8.83 -16.23
N ARG A 415 -22.13 -8.23 -15.15
CA ARG A 415 -23.09 -7.13 -15.23
C ARG A 415 -22.45 -5.88 -15.83
N LEU A 416 -21.28 -5.48 -15.36
CA LEU A 416 -20.57 -4.28 -15.83
C LEU A 416 -20.19 -4.43 -17.30
N THR A 417 -19.64 -5.58 -17.70
CA THR A 417 -19.29 -5.84 -19.11
C THR A 417 -20.51 -5.73 -20.03
N SER A 418 -21.65 -6.29 -19.61
CA SER A 418 -22.90 -6.23 -20.37
C SER A 418 -23.48 -4.81 -20.42
N LEU A 419 -23.43 -4.05 -19.32
CA LEU A 419 -23.90 -2.67 -19.26
C LEU A 419 -23.03 -1.75 -20.11
N ALA A 420 -21.70 -1.84 -20.00
CA ALA A 420 -20.75 -1.10 -20.85
C ALA A 420 -21.10 -1.25 -22.34
N ARG A 421 -21.39 -2.49 -22.78
CA ARG A 421 -21.80 -2.75 -24.16
C ARG A 421 -23.11 -2.09 -24.55
N ARG A 422 -24.08 -2.03 -23.65
CA ARG A 422 -25.38 -1.36 -23.88
C ARG A 422 -25.23 0.15 -24.03
N GLU A 423 -24.26 0.74 -23.32
CA GLU A 423 -23.91 2.16 -23.43
C GLU A 423 -23.07 2.47 -24.68
N GLY A 424 -22.74 1.46 -25.49
CA GLY A 424 -22.04 1.63 -26.76
C GLY A 424 -20.52 1.48 -26.68
N VAL A 425 -19.98 1.06 -25.52
CA VAL A 425 -18.57 0.74 -25.39
C VAL A 425 -18.30 -0.66 -25.98
N PRO A 426 -17.36 -0.82 -26.92
CA PRO A 426 -17.00 -2.15 -27.42
C PRO A 426 -16.35 -2.97 -26.30
N THR A 427 -17.05 -4.03 -25.88
CA THR A 427 -16.57 -5.04 -24.92
C THR A 427 -16.91 -6.43 -25.45
N PRO A 428 -16.27 -7.52 -24.98
CA PRO A 428 -16.62 -8.88 -25.39
C PRO A 428 -18.09 -9.21 -25.15
N VAL A 429 -18.73 -9.96 -26.05
CA VAL A 429 -20.04 -10.56 -25.72
C VAL A 429 -19.88 -11.59 -24.62
N LEU A 430 -20.71 -11.50 -23.59
CA LEU A 430 -20.80 -12.50 -22.54
C LEU A 430 -21.68 -13.66 -23.01
N ALA A 431 -21.09 -14.84 -23.18
CA ALA A 431 -21.75 -16.05 -23.67
C ALA A 431 -22.39 -16.88 -22.54
N ASP A 432 -21.72 -16.99 -21.39
CA ASP A 432 -22.20 -17.74 -20.23
C ASP A 432 -21.70 -17.13 -18.91
N VAL A 433 -22.47 -17.33 -17.84
CA VAL A 433 -22.16 -16.87 -16.48
C VAL A 433 -22.54 -17.97 -15.50
N ASP A 434 -21.55 -18.49 -14.78
CA ASP A 434 -21.76 -19.45 -13.70
C ASP A 434 -21.19 -18.90 -12.38
N PRO A 435 -22.04 -18.25 -11.55
CA PRO A 435 -21.60 -17.70 -10.28
C PRO A 435 -21.25 -18.75 -9.22
N LEU A 436 -21.73 -19.99 -9.35
CA LEU A 436 -21.42 -21.07 -8.39
C LEU A 436 -20.01 -21.60 -8.64
N GLU A 437 -19.65 -21.76 -9.91
CA GLU A 437 -18.30 -22.16 -10.33
C GLU A 437 -17.32 -20.98 -10.48
N ALA A 438 -17.79 -19.76 -10.21
CA ALA A 438 -17.08 -18.50 -10.39
C ALA A 438 -16.45 -18.38 -11.79
N ARG A 439 -17.22 -18.72 -12.82
CA ARG A 439 -16.80 -18.80 -14.23
C ARG A 439 -17.58 -17.81 -15.10
N LEU A 440 -16.86 -17.13 -15.99
CA LEU A 440 -17.39 -16.32 -17.07
C LEU A 440 -16.90 -16.88 -18.41
N GLU A 441 -17.77 -16.88 -19.41
CA GLU A 441 -17.42 -17.19 -20.79
C GLU A 441 -17.67 -15.96 -21.66
N PHE A 442 -16.64 -15.48 -22.33
CA PHE A 442 -16.67 -14.32 -23.21
C PHE A 442 -16.32 -14.70 -24.65
N GLU A 443 -16.77 -13.89 -25.60
CA GLU A 443 -16.26 -13.83 -26.96
C GLU A 443 -14.75 -13.48 -26.95
N TYR A 444 -13.95 -14.15 -27.76
CA TYR A 444 -12.57 -13.74 -28.03
C TYR A 444 -12.58 -12.54 -28.97
N VAL A 445 -12.04 -11.40 -28.53
CA VAL A 445 -12.03 -10.14 -29.30
C VAL A 445 -10.62 -9.61 -29.53
N GLY A 446 -10.43 -8.97 -30.69
CA GLY A 446 -9.17 -8.36 -31.10
C GLY A 446 -8.09 -9.39 -31.46
N ASP A 447 -7.12 -8.93 -32.23
CA ASP A 447 -6.00 -9.75 -32.71
C ASP A 447 -4.70 -9.43 -31.96
N ALA A 448 -4.63 -8.29 -31.28
CA ALA A 448 -3.49 -7.86 -30.48
C ALA A 448 -3.90 -7.04 -29.24
N ASP A 449 -3.03 -7.00 -28.24
CA ASP A 449 -3.16 -6.08 -27.11
C ASP A 449 -2.80 -4.66 -27.57
N LEU A 450 -3.41 -3.65 -26.93
CA LEU A 450 -3.08 -2.25 -27.22
C LEU A 450 -1.61 -1.95 -26.95
N ARG A 451 -1.01 -2.62 -25.96
CA ARG A 451 0.41 -2.53 -25.62
C ARG A 451 1.31 -2.67 -26.85
N ASP A 452 1.00 -3.61 -27.73
CA ASP A 452 1.83 -3.97 -28.88
C ASP A 452 1.47 -3.16 -30.15
N THR A 453 0.45 -2.31 -30.05
CA THR A 453 -0.19 -1.65 -31.18
C THR A 453 -0.55 -0.20 -30.90
N LEU A 454 0.21 0.45 -30.01
CA LEU A 454 -0.01 1.82 -29.55
C LEU A 454 -0.06 2.82 -30.70
N SER A 455 -1.08 3.67 -30.68
CA SER A 455 -1.20 4.86 -31.54
C SER A 455 -2.08 5.90 -30.86
N GLU A 456 -1.88 7.19 -31.20
CA GLU A 456 -2.72 8.28 -30.70
C GLU A 456 -4.22 8.04 -31.01
N GLU A 457 -4.53 7.45 -32.17
CA GLU A 457 -5.91 7.13 -32.55
C GLU A 457 -6.55 6.12 -31.59
N ARG A 458 -5.85 5.02 -31.30
CA ARG A 458 -6.38 3.95 -30.44
C ARG A 458 -6.51 4.38 -28.99
N VAL A 459 -5.54 5.13 -28.45
CA VAL A 459 -5.63 5.63 -27.08
C VAL A 459 -6.70 6.74 -26.95
N ARG A 460 -6.94 7.52 -28.01
CA ARG A 460 -8.08 8.45 -28.08
C ARG A 460 -9.42 7.70 -28.01
N ASP A 461 -9.55 6.57 -28.70
CA ASP A 461 -10.76 5.73 -28.60
C ASP A 461 -10.96 5.16 -27.18
N VAL A 462 -9.88 4.73 -26.52
CA VAL A 462 -9.95 4.34 -25.10
C VAL A 462 -10.45 5.50 -24.23
N GLY A 463 -9.94 6.72 -24.44
CA GLY A 463 -10.43 7.93 -23.77
C GLY A 463 -11.95 8.14 -23.94
N ARG A 464 -12.47 7.97 -25.17
CA ARG A 464 -13.92 8.04 -25.46
C ARG A 464 -14.72 6.94 -24.76
N HIS A 465 -14.16 5.72 -24.72
CA HIS A 465 -14.80 4.59 -24.06
C HIS A 465 -14.91 4.81 -22.54
N LEU A 466 -13.83 5.24 -21.90
CA LEU A 466 -13.83 5.58 -20.47
C LEU A 466 -14.82 6.71 -20.16
N ALA A 467 -14.83 7.77 -20.96
CA ALA A 467 -15.82 8.84 -20.83
C ALA A 467 -17.27 8.34 -20.92
N THR A 468 -17.52 7.35 -21.78
CA THR A 468 -18.86 6.74 -21.91
C THR A 468 -19.21 5.87 -20.70
N LEU A 469 -18.27 5.10 -20.16
CA LEU A 469 -18.47 4.36 -18.91
C LEU A 469 -18.77 5.30 -17.75
N HIS A 470 -17.97 6.36 -17.58
CA HIS A 470 -18.09 7.28 -16.46
C HIS A 470 -19.43 8.02 -16.46
N ARG A 471 -19.94 8.42 -17.64
CA ARG A 471 -21.31 8.98 -17.77
C ARG A 471 -22.42 8.02 -17.34
N ALA A 472 -22.19 6.72 -17.47
CA ALA A 472 -23.11 5.68 -17.03
C ALA A 472 -22.91 5.29 -15.56
N GLY A 473 -22.03 6.00 -14.83
CA GLY A 473 -21.70 5.69 -13.45
C GLY A 473 -20.87 4.43 -13.29
N ILE A 474 -20.13 4.01 -14.33
CA ILE A 474 -19.30 2.79 -14.35
C ILE A 474 -17.83 3.17 -14.30
N VAL A 475 -17.09 2.59 -13.36
CA VAL A 475 -15.63 2.60 -13.30
C VAL A 475 -15.13 1.27 -13.84
N HIS A 476 -14.13 1.28 -14.72
CA HIS A 476 -13.44 0.09 -15.18
C HIS A 476 -12.58 -0.52 -14.08
N GLY A 477 -11.86 0.32 -13.33
CA GLY A 477 -11.07 -0.02 -12.14
C GLY A 477 -9.66 -0.55 -12.43
N ASP A 478 -9.36 -0.88 -13.69
CA ASP A 478 -8.04 -1.31 -14.17
C ASP A 478 -7.85 -1.11 -15.68
N PRO A 479 -8.14 0.08 -16.23
CA PRO A 479 -7.93 0.33 -17.65
C PRO A 479 -6.41 0.42 -17.91
N THR A 480 -5.80 -0.66 -18.40
CA THR A 480 -4.37 -0.72 -18.77
C THR A 480 -4.21 -1.11 -20.23
N THR A 481 -3.02 -0.90 -20.80
CA THR A 481 -2.72 -1.29 -22.20
C THR A 481 -2.85 -2.79 -22.46
N ARG A 482 -2.85 -3.63 -21.40
CA ARG A 482 -3.10 -5.08 -21.48
C ARG A 482 -4.59 -5.44 -21.41
N ASN A 483 -5.40 -4.58 -20.79
CA ASN A 483 -6.86 -4.74 -20.69
C ASN A 483 -7.59 -4.03 -21.84
N VAL A 484 -6.88 -3.76 -22.94
CA VAL A 484 -7.46 -3.25 -24.19
C VAL A 484 -7.02 -4.13 -25.34
N ARG A 485 -7.99 -4.67 -26.08
CA ARG A 485 -7.76 -5.46 -27.29
C ARG A 485 -8.06 -4.62 -28.53
N THR A 486 -7.30 -4.85 -29.60
CA THR A 486 -7.41 -4.04 -30.82
C THR A 486 -7.61 -4.93 -32.05
N THR A 487 -8.34 -4.38 -33.03
CA THR A 487 -8.32 -4.83 -34.42
C THR A 487 -7.80 -3.68 -35.30
N ASP A 488 -7.83 -3.86 -36.62
CA ASP A 488 -7.58 -2.77 -37.57
C ASP A 488 -8.64 -1.67 -37.50
N GLU A 489 -9.86 -1.96 -37.01
CA GLU A 489 -11.00 -1.03 -37.05
C GLU A 489 -11.47 -0.55 -35.68
N ARG A 490 -11.15 -1.26 -34.59
CA ARG A 490 -11.76 -1.02 -33.27
C ARG A 490 -10.84 -1.31 -32.10
N THR A 491 -11.10 -0.62 -30.99
CA THR A 491 -10.58 -0.89 -29.66
C THR A 491 -11.67 -1.49 -28.78
N TYR A 492 -11.34 -2.47 -27.95
CA TYR A 492 -12.24 -3.16 -27.03
C TYR A 492 -11.71 -3.05 -25.61
N LEU A 493 -12.53 -2.61 -24.67
CA LEU A 493 -12.21 -2.73 -23.24
C LEU A 493 -12.55 -4.14 -22.75
N ILE A 494 -11.61 -4.76 -22.05
CA ILE A 494 -11.74 -6.11 -21.48
C ILE A 494 -11.40 -6.07 -19.98
N ASP A 495 -11.77 -7.12 -19.25
CA ASP A 495 -11.50 -7.27 -17.81
C ASP A 495 -12.10 -6.17 -16.92
N PHE A 496 -13.42 -6.24 -16.71
CA PHE A 496 -14.12 -5.43 -15.70
C PHE A 496 -14.03 -6.05 -14.30
N GLY A 497 -13.02 -6.87 -14.03
CA GLY A 497 -12.90 -7.65 -12.80
C GLY A 497 -12.71 -6.80 -11.54
N LEU A 498 -12.25 -5.54 -11.70
CA LEU A 498 -12.08 -4.53 -10.67
C LEU A 498 -13.10 -3.38 -10.77
N GLY A 499 -14.03 -3.45 -11.71
CA GLY A 499 -15.00 -2.40 -11.96
C GLY A 499 -16.08 -2.30 -10.88
N TYR A 500 -16.65 -1.10 -10.74
CA TYR A 500 -17.73 -0.83 -9.80
C TYR A 500 -18.58 0.37 -10.25
N HIS A 501 -19.69 0.60 -9.55
CA HIS A 501 -20.53 1.78 -9.76
C HIS A 501 -20.21 2.87 -8.73
N THR A 502 -20.17 4.11 -9.19
CA THR A 502 -19.96 5.30 -8.36
C THR A 502 -20.50 6.53 -9.09
N ASP A 503 -20.72 7.62 -8.35
CA ASP A 503 -20.98 8.97 -8.88
C ASP A 503 -19.83 9.94 -8.52
N HIS A 504 -18.74 9.44 -7.93
CA HIS A 504 -17.63 10.26 -7.48
C HIS A 504 -16.65 10.54 -8.63
N VAL A 505 -16.48 11.82 -8.94
CA VAL A 505 -15.55 12.33 -9.97
C VAL A 505 -14.11 11.85 -9.74
N GLU A 506 -13.69 11.65 -8.49
CA GLU A 506 -12.34 11.18 -8.15
C GLU A 506 -12.10 9.74 -8.62
N ASP A 507 -13.09 8.85 -8.53
CA ASP A 507 -12.98 7.47 -9.03
C ASP A 507 -12.75 7.45 -10.56
N TYR A 508 -13.47 8.31 -11.30
CA TYR A 508 -13.30 8.46 -12.75
C TYR A 508 -11.95 9.06 -13.13
N ALA A 509 -11.45 10.00 -12.33
CA ALA A 509 -10.13 10.58 -12.54
C ALA A 509 -9.03 9.53 -12.30
N MET A 510 -9.23 8.62 -11.32
CA MET A 510 -8.31 7.52 -11.08
C MET A 510 -8.26 6.51 -12.22
N ASP A 511 -9.39 6.19 -12.87
CA ASP A 511 -9.40 5.33 -14.07
C ASP A 511 -8.51 5.92 -15.19
N LEU A 512 -8.63 7.22 -15.46
CA LEU A 512 -7.75 7.89 -16.41
C LEU A 512 -6.29 7.90 -15.95
N HIS A 513 -6.05 8.12 -14.66
CA HIS A 513 -4.70 8.13 -14.10
C HIS A 513 -4.02 6.75 -14.25
N VAL A 514 -4.73 5.66 -13.97
CA VAL A 514 -4.23 4.28 -14.12
C VAL A 514 -3.86 4.01 -15.58
N PHE A 515 -4.72 4.40 -16.53
CA PHE A 515 -4.42 4.23 -17.95
C PHE A 515 -3.21 5.06 -18.39
N ASP A 516 -3.12 6.31 -17.93
CA ASP A 516 -1.97 7.18 -18.17
C ASP A 516 -0.66 6.57 -17.64
N GLN A 517 -0.67 6.00 -16.43
CA GLN A 517 0.51 5.30 -15.89
C GLN A 517 0.86 4.05 -16.70
N SER A 518 -0.14 3.31 -17.19
CA SER A 518 0.09 2.17 -18.08
C SER A 518 0.76 2.59 -19.40
N LEU A 519 0.45 3.79 -19.92
CA LEU A 519 1.10 4.33 -21.12
C LEU A 519 2.55 4.72 -20.84
N VAL A 520 2.81 5.39 -19.71
CA VAL A 520 4.17 5.75 -19.27
C VAL A 520 5.06 4.52 -19.13
N GLY A 521 4.52 3.41 -18.64
CA GLY A 521 5.26 2.14 -18.53
C GLY A 521 5.42 1.37 -19.83
N THR A 522 4.79 1.78 -20.94
CA THR A 522 4.80 1.04 -22.22
C THR A 522 5.48 1.81 -23.35
N ALA A 523 5.32 3.13 -23.42
CA ALA A 523 5.76 3.95 -24.53
C ALA A 523 7.05 4.72 -24.23
N ASP A 524 7.95 4.82 -25.21
CA ASP A 524 9.18 5.62 -25.10
C ASP A 524 8.88 7.13 -24.94
N ASP A 525 7.82 7.62 -25.59
CA ASP A 525 7.33 9.01 -25.52
C ASP A 525 5.81 9.00 -25.22
N PRO A 526 5.42 8.97 -23.93
CA PRO A 526 4.02 8.80 -23.54
C PRO A 526 3.20 10.09 -23.62
N GLU A 527 3.81 11.28 -23.61
CA GLU A 527 3.11 12.57 -23.57
C GLU A 527 2.09 12.76 -24.70
N PRO A 528 2.42 12.52 -25.99
CA PRO A 528 1.45 12.63 -27.08
C PRO A 528 0.26 11.66 -26.92
N LEU A 529 0.53 10.46 -26.42
CA LEU A 529 -0.50 9.44 -26.19
C LEU A 529 -1.46 9.88 -25.08
N ARG A 530 -0.92 10.39 -23.96
CA ARG A 530 -1.74 10.89 -22.84
C ARG A 530 -2.60 12.09 -23.27
N ASP A 531 -2.08 12.96 -24.12
CA ASP A 531 -2.85 14.08 -24.67
C ASP A 531 -3.98 13.62 -25.58
N ALA A 532 -3.74 12.58 -26.40
CA ALA A 532 -4.77 11.95 -27.22
C ALA A 532 -5.85 11.26 -26.38
N VAL A 533 -5.51 10.61 -25.25
CA VAL A 533 -6.48 10.08 -24.28
C VAL A 533 -7.39 11.19 -23.75
N ARG A 534 -6.80 12.30 -23.28
CA ARG A 534 -7.54 13.45 -22.76
C ARG A 534 -8.43 14.08 -23.84
N GLU A 535 -7.97 14.12 -25.09
CA GLU A 535 -8.78 14.58 -26.21
C GLU A 535 -10.00 13.70 -26.43
N GLY A 536 -9.81 12.38 -26.50
CA GLY A 536 -10.91 11.44 -26.64
C GLY A 536 -11.89 11.50 -25.48
N TYR A 537 -11.39 11.68 -24.25
CA TYR A 537 -12.23 11.84 -23.08
C TYR A 537 -13.09 13.12 -23.15
N ARG A 538 -12.51 14.26 -23.57
CA ARG A 538 -13.24 15.54 -23.71
C ARG A 538 -14.42 15.48 -24.67
N GLU A 539 -14.39 14.60 -25.67
CA GLU A 539 -15.47 14.49 -26.66
C GLU A 539 -16.78 13.96 -26.06
N ALA A 540 -16.70 13.20 -24.97
CA ALA A 540 -17.84 12.49 -24.40
C ALA A 540 -17.99 12.64 -22.87
N GLY A 541 -16.95 13.07 -22.15
CA GLY A 541 -16.87 13.04 -20.69
C GLY A 541 -17.14 14.38 -20.01
N ASP A 542 -17.07 14.36 -18.68
CA ASP A 542 -17.17 15.55 -17.84
C ASP A 542 -15.80 16.22 -17.67
N GLU A 543 -15.70 17.54 -17.91
CA GLU A 543 -14.48 18.32 -17.76
C GLU A 543 -13.97 18.33 -16.31
N GLY A 544 -14.87 18.23 -15.32
CA GLY A 544 -14.51 18.14 -13.90
C GLY A 544 -13.67 16.91 -13.57
N VAL A 545 -13.78 15.82 -14.36
CA VAL A 545 -12.91 14.64 -14.21
C VAL A 545 -11.47 14.96 -14.63
N LEU A 546 -11.28 15.74 -15.70
CA LEU A 546 -9.94 16.13 -16.19
C LEU A 546 -9.29 17.21 -15.33
N GLU A 547 -10.08 18.08 -14.71
CA GLU A 547 -9.60 18.96 -13.64
C GLU A 547 -9.14 18.13 -12.45
N ARG A 548 -9.95 17.17 -12.00
CA ARG A 548 -9.59 16.31 -10.88
C ARG A 548 -8.37 15.43 -11.17
N LEU A 549 -8.22 14.94 -12.40
CA LEU A 549 -7.04 14.20 -12.83
C LEU A 549 -5.77 15.04 -12.69
N ARG A 550 -5.82 16.34 -12.99
CA ARG A 550 -4.68 17.25 -12.78
C ARG A 550 -4.32 17.36 -11.31
N ASP A 551 -5.30 17.50 -10.41
CA ASP A 551 -5.03 17.49 -8.97
C ASP A 551 -4.34 16.18 -8.51
N VAL A 552 -4.81 15.04 -9.03
CA VAL A 552 -4.25 13.71 -8.72
C VAL A 552 -2.81 13.61 -9.24
N GLU A 553 -2.54 14.05 -10.47
CA GLU A 553 -1.20 14.08 -11.04
C GLU A 553 -0.27 15.05 -10.29
N GLU A 554 -0.76 16.22 -9.87
CA GLU A 554 -0.01 17.22 -9.11
C GLU A 554 0.41 16.70 -7.73
N ARG A 555 -0.44 15.91 -7.06
CA ARG A 555 -0.06 15.19 -5.83
C ARG A 555 1.15 14.27 -6.05
N GLY A 556 1.37 13.77 -7.26
CA GLY A 556 2.55 13.01 -7.68
C GLY A 556 3.68 13.83 -8.35
N ARG A 557 3.41 15.10 -8.73
CA ARG A 557 4.29 15.98 -9.55
C ARG A 557 4.89 17.18 -8.81
N TYR A 558 4.80 17.29 -7.49
CA TYR A 558 5.61 18.28 -6.73
C TYR A 558 7.12 17.93 -6.75
N VAL A 559 7.69 17.76 -7.94
CA VAL A 559 9.11 17.69 -8.29
C VAL A 559 9.22 18.05 -9.78
N VAL A 560 9.07 19.32 -10.17
CA VAL A 560 9.97 20.04 -11.10
C VAL A 560 9.60 21.53 -11.01
N ASP A 561 10.37 22.29 -10.26
CA ASP A 561 10.62 23.69 -10.59
C ASP A 561 12.04 23.98 -10.07
N GLU A 562 13.00 23.95 -10.99
CA GLU A 562 14.29 24.64 -10.83
C GLU A 562 14.33 25.79 -11.85
N PRO A 563 15.09 26.88 -11.59
CA PRO A 563 16.07 27.08 -10.53
C PRO A 563 15.73 28.15 -9.49
#